data_AF-A0A947D1T3-F1
#
_entry.id   AF-A0A947D1T3-F1
#
_cell.length_a   1.000
_cell.length_b   1.000
_cell.length_c   1.000
_cell.angle_alpha   90.00
_cell.angle_beta   90.00
_cell.angle_gamma   90.00
#
_symmetry.space_group_name_H-M   'P 1'
#
loop_
_entity.id
_entity.type
_entity.pdbx_description
1 polymer ?
#
loop_
_entity_poly.entity_id
_entity_poly.type
_entity_poly.pdbx_seq_one_letter_code
_entity_poly.pdbx_strand_id
1 'polypeptide(L)'
;MNKLNARKQHTITFISQTRFNSQTYGLHSAAILDLRRALSRRLNYDDLKDRKPKPEGSDTFLDHAYWLLNYWDFVAVGCYETDLDFETVHLNLRGAVVRVVLELRCVIAEVRRTEPRAWQHLVWLFLYFADESDIRLAMPDLGPKPDFLSPQETFIWETNGGDWRRSSPRWF
;
A
#
# COMPACT_ATOMS: atom_id res chain seq x y z
N MET A 1 -26.42 15.30 -12.60
CA MET A 1 -24.98 15.03 -12.79
C MET A 1 -24.71 13.58 -12.44
N ASN A 2 -24.08 12.80 -13.33
CA ASN A 2 -23.87 11.36 -13.11
C ASN A 2 -22.89 11.16 -11.94
N LYS A 3 -23.35 10.57 -10.82
CA LYS A 3 -22.55 10.35 -9.60
C LYS A 3 -21.26 9.59 -9.89
N LEU A 4 -21.28 8.66 -10.85
CA LEU A 4 -20.09 7.91 -11.28
C LEU A 4 -19.05 8.83 -11.92
N ASN A 5 -19.47 9.73 -12.81
CA ASN A 5 -18.56 10.67 -13.47
C ASN A 5 -17.97 11.66 -12.47
N ALA A 6 -18.77 12.10 -11.49
CA ALA A 6 -18.29 12.95 -10.41
C ALA A 6 -17.22 12.25 -9.57
N ARG A 7 -17.43 10.98 -9.20
CA ARG A 7 -16.44 10.17 -8.47
C ARG A 7 -15.16 9.96 -9.28
N LYS A 8 -15.27 9.62 -10.56
CA LYS A 8 -14.12 9.47 -11.46
C LYS A 8 -13.33 10.78 -11.56
N GLN A 9 -14.00 11.90 -11.75
CA GLN A 9 -13.35 13.21 -11.78
C GLN A 9 -12.70 13.59 -10.45
N HIS A 10 -13.36 13.30 -9.33
CA HIS A 10 -12.79 13.49 -7.99
C HIS A 10 -11.52 12.65 -7.82
N THR A 11 -11.56 11.39 -8.21
CA THR A 11 -10.41 10.47 -8.14
C THR A 11 -9.26 10.92 -9.03
N ILE A 12 -9.54 11.35 -10.26
CA ILE A 12 -8.54 11.92 -11.16
C ILE A 12 -7.92 13.18 -10.55
N THR A 13 -8.75 14.04 -9.95
CA THR A 13 -8.28 15.26 -9.27
C THR A 13 -7.40 14.90 -8.08
N PHE A 14 -7.83 13.96 -7.24
CA PHE A 14 -7.07 13.45 -6.11
C PHE A 14 -5.72 12.87 -6.55
N ILE A 15 -5.70 11.97 -7.53
CA ILE A 15 -4.47 11.36 -8.07
C ILE A 15 -3.57 12.42 -8.69
N SER A 16 -4.13 13.39 -9.40
CA SER A 16 -3.36 14.47 -10.03
C SER A 16 -2.73 15.37 -8.97
N GLN A 17 -3.52 15.82 -7.99
CA GLN A 17 -3.04 16.65 -6.89
C GLN A 17 -2.01 15.92 -6.03
N THR A 18 -2.18 14.62 -5.78
CA THR A 18 -1.18 13.80 -5.07
C THR A 18 0.07 13.56 -5.91
N ARG A 19 -0.05 13.41 -7.24
CA ARG A 19 1.09 13.45 -8.18
C ARG A 19 1.72 14.85 -8.30
N PHE A 20 1.04 15.94 -7.95
CA PHE A 20 1.63 17.28 -7.84
C PHE A 20 2.19 17.59 -6.43
N ASN A 21 1.75 16.86 -5.40
CA ASN A 21 2.51 16.58 -4.18
C ASN A 21 3.62 15.52 -4.41
N SER A 22 4.00 15.26 -5.67
CA SER A 22 5.12 14.36 -6.02
C SER A 22 6.41 14.73 -5.33
N GLN A 23 6.60 15.98 -4.91
CA GLN A 23 7.77 16.35 -4.14
C GLN A 23 7.78 15.64 -2.78
N THR A 24 6.68 15.65 -2.03
CA THR A 24 6.61 15.01 -0.71
C THR A 24 6.61 13.49 -0.85
N TYR A 25 5.69 12.92 -1.63
CA TYR A 25 5.66 11.46 -1.85
C TYR A 25 6.98 10.97 -2.45
N GLY A 26 7.53 11.70 -3.42
CA GLY A 26 8.82 11.40 -4.06
C GLY A 26 9.96 11.48 -3.08
N LEU A 27 9.98 12.44 -2.16
CA LEU A 27 10.98 12.55 -1.10
C LEU A 27 10.96 11.33 -0.18
N HIS A 28 9.80 10.95 0.36
CA HIS A 28 9.71 9.77 1.24
C HIS A 28 10.03 8.48 0.48
N SER A 29 9.51 8.31 -0.75
CA SER A 29 9.79 7.12 -1.55
C SER A 29 11.25 7.02 -2.00
N ALA A 30 11.90 8.14 -2.32
CA ALA A 30 13.30 8.17 -2.72
C ALA A 30 14.21 7.81 -1.54
N ALA A 31 13.93 8.33 -0.35
CA ALA A 31 14.68 7.98 0.86
C ALA A 31 14.70 6.46 1.09
N ILE A 32 13.54 5.80 1.06
CA ILE A 32 13.45 4.34 1.23
C ILE A 32 14.20 3.59 0.12
N LEU A 33 14.06 4.04 -1.13
CA LEU A 33 14.70 3.39 -2.27
C LEU A 33 16.23 3.51 -2.22
N ASP A 34 16.74 4.68 -1.84
CA ASP A 34 18.17 4.95 -1.74
C ASP A 34 18.80 4.15 -0.60
N LEU A 35 18.10 4.02 0.54
CA LEU A 35 18.54 3.13 1.62
C LEU A 35 18.61 1.67 1.14
N ARG A 36 17.56 1.19 0.46
CA ARG A 36 17.52 -0.19 -0.08
C ARG A 36 18.65 -0.43 -1.09
N ARG A 37 18.94 0.54 -1.95
CA ARG A 37 20.08 0.49 -2.89
C ARG A 37 21.43 0.45 -2.16
N ALA A 38 21.63 1.34 -1.19
CA ALA A 38 22.86 1.41 -0.41
C ALA A 38 23.15 0.10 0.35
N LEU A 39 22.11 -0.56 0.83
CA LEU A 39 22.23 -1.83 1.54
C LEU A 39 22.37 -3.04 0.61
N SER A 40 21.94 -2.92 -0.66
CA SER A 40 21.94 -4.02 -1.64
C SER A 40 21.27 -5.31 -1.13
N ARG A 41 20.34 -5.16 -0.18
CA ARG A 41 19.53 -6.24 0.39
C ARG A 41 18.16 -5.72 0.76
N ARG A 42 17.29 -6.65 1.17
CA ARG A 42 15.98 -6.30 1.75
C ARG A 42 16.18 -5.49 3.04
N LEU A 43 15.32 -4.50 3.22
CA LEU A 43 15.23 -3.72 4.45
C LEU A 43 14.65 -4.59 5.58
N ASN A 44 15.16 -4.41 6.79
CA ASN A 44 14.53 -4.85 8.02
C ASN A 44 14.11 -3.64 8.85
N TYR A 45 13.48 -3.87 10.00
CA TYR A 45 12.97 -2.78 10.84
C TYR A 45 14.10 -1.91 11.42
N ASP A 46 15.20 -2.53 11.86
CA ASP A 46 16.34 -1.84 12.48
C ASP A 46 17.07 -0.93 11.49
N ASP A 47 17.10 -1.29 10.20
CA ASP A 47 17.63 -0.42 9.15
C ASP A 47 16.89 0.92 9.05
N LEU A 48 15.60 0.94 9.39
CA LEU A 48 14.74 2.10 9.27
C LEU A 48 14.74 2.94 10.55
N LYS A 49 14.71 2.26 11.70
CA LYS A 49 14.58 2.88 13.02
C LYS A 49 15.78 3.76 13.39
N ASP A 50 16.99 3.26 13.20
CA ASP A 50 18.18 3.88 13.78
C ASP A 50 18.95 4.76 12.78
N ARG A 51 18.53 4.77 11.50
CA ARG A 51 19.22 5.49 10.43
C ARG A 51 18.47 6.75 10.02
N LYS A 52 19.26 7.77 9.65
CA LYS A 52 18.77 9.02 9.06
C LYS A 52 19.18 9.13 7.59
N PRO A 53 18.34 9.70 6.72
CA PRO A 53 18.72 10.02 5.36
C PRO A 53 19.85 11.05 5.34
N LYS A 54 20.65 11.02 4.27
CA LYS A 54 21.68 12.03 3.99
C LYS A 54 21.20 12.94 2.85
N PRO A 55 21.44 14.27 2.92
CA PRO A 55 22.04 15.03 4.04
C PRO A 55 21.18 14.94 5.31
N GLU A 56 21.81 15.10 6.49
CA GLU A 56 21.19 14.88 7.80
C GLU A 56 19.88 15.67 7.96
N GLY A 57 18.75 14.97 7.83
CA GLY A 57 17.42 15.49 8.17
C GLY A 57 17.06 15.27 9.64
N SER A 58 16.01 15.93 10.12
CA SER A 58 15.42 15.64 11.44
C SER A 58 14.85 14.23 11.51
N ASP A 59 14.27 13.78 10.40
CA ASP A 59 13.44 12.59 10.31
C ASP A 59 14.27 11.33 10.06
N THR A 60 13.86 10.22 10.66
CA THR A 60 14.45 8.89 10.45
C THR A 60 13.86 8.23 9.20
N PHE A 61 14.51 7.20 8.65
CA PHE A 61 13.89 6.41 7.57
C PHE A 61 12.58 5.76 8.01
N LEU A 62 12.41 5.46 9.29
CA LEU A 62 11.16 4.97 9.86
C LEU A 62 10.05 6.02 9.76
N ASP A 63 10.34 7.30 9.97
CA ASP A 63 9.36 8.39 9.79
C ASP A 63 8.92 8.48 8.32
N HIS A 64 9.86 8.33 7.38
CA HIS A 64 9.51 8.25 5.96
C HIS A 64 8.65 7.03 5.63
N ALA A 65 8.92 5.88 6.26
CA ALA A 65 8.13 4.67 6.09
C ALA A 65 6.70 4.88 6.62
N TYR A 66 6.53 5.41 7.83
CA TYR A 66 5.21 5.68 8.41
C TYR A 66 4.42 6.69 7.58
N TRP A 67 5.07 7.74 7.08
CA TRP A 67 4.41 8.69 6.19
C TRP A 67 3.83 8.00 4.94
N LEU A 68 4.63 7.12 4.29
CA LEU A 68 4.18 6.36 3.12
C LEU A 68 3.05 5.40 3.45
N LEU A 69 3.12 4.70 4.59
CA LEU A 69 2.08 3.76 5.00
C LEU A 69 0.78 4.48 5.33
N ASN A 70 0.83 5.61 6.04
CA ASN A 70 -0.35 6.44 6.31
C ASN A 70 -1.00 6.95 5.01
N TYR A 71 -0.18 7.40 4.06
CA TYR A 71 -0.67 7.82 2.74
C TYR A 71 -1.44 6.69 2.03
N TRP A 72 -0.92 5.47 2.04
CA TRP A 72 -1.60 4.34 1.39
C TRP A 72 -2.79 3.80 2.18
N ASP A 73 -2.78 3.92 3.50
CA ASP A 73 -3.96 3.64 4.34
C ASP A 73 -5.12 4.58 3.96
N PHE A 74 -4.84 5.88 3.80
CA PHE A 74 -5.85 6.85 3.32
C PHE A 74 -6.41 6.47 1.94
N VAL A 75 -5.55 6.09 1.00
CA VAL A 75 -5.99 5.63 -0.33
C VAL A 75 -6.83 4.36 -0.23
N ALA A 76 -6.44 3.41 0.64
CA ALA A 76 -7.16 2.17 0.85
C ALA A 76 -8.57 2.44 1.41
N VAL A 77 -8.68 3.26 2.45
CA VAL A 77 -9.96 3.70 3.02
C VAL A 77 -10.82 4.39 1.96
N GLY A 78 -10.26 5.33 1.19
CA GLY A 78 -11.02 6.02 0.14
C GLY A 78 -11.56 5.09 -0.94
N CYS A 79 -10.81 4.03 -1.30
CA CYS A 79 -11.30 3.01 -2.22
C CYS A 79 -12.38 2.12 -1.57
N TYR A 80 -12.19 1.74 -0.31
CA TYR A 80 -13.10 0.88 0.44
C TYR A 80 -14.46 1.55 0.67
N GLU A 81 -14.46 2.83 1.08
CA GLU A 81 -15.65 3.64 1.31
C GLU A 81 -16.28 4.18 0.01
N THR A 82 -15.73 3.82 -1.16
CA THR A 82 -16.19 4.22 -2.50
C THR A 82 -16.10 5.72 -2.81
N ASP A 83 -15.37 6.49 -2.00
CA ASP A 83 -15.04 7.90 -2.25
C ASP A 83 -14.09 8.05 -3.44
N LEU A 84 -13.19 7.07 -3.62
CA LEU A 84 -12.31 6.94 -4.76
C LEU A 84 -12.79 5.84 -5.70
N ASP A 85 -12.68 6.12 -7.00
CA ASP A 85 -12.96 5.17 -8.06
C ASP A 85 -11.81 4.16 -8.15
N PHE A 86 -12.06 2.97 -7.60
CA PHE A 86 -11.08 1.89 -7.48
C PHE A 86 -10.37 1.56 -8.79
N GLU A 87 -11.10 1.47 -9.91
CA GLU A 87 -10.51 1.15 -11.23
C GLU A 87 -9.50 2.21 -11.67
N THR A 88 -9.86 3.48 -11.50
CA THR A 88 -8.96 4.61 -11.78
C THR A 88 -7.72 4.58 -10.89
N VAL A 89 -7.88 4.27 -9.60
CA VAL A 89 -6.75 4.12 -8.66
C VAL A 89 -5.85 2.96 -9.09
N HIS A 90 -6.42 1.79 -9.37
CA HIS A 90 -5.69 0.60 -9.78
C HIS A 90 -4.85 0.85 -11.04
N LEU A 91 -5.45 1.39 -12.10
CA LEU A 91 -4.75 1.67 -13.35
C LEU A 91 -3.55 2.63 -13.18
N ASN A 92 -3.64 3.57 -12.24
CA ASN A 92 -2.64 4.63 -12.12
C ASN A 92 -1.60 4.40 -11.01
N LEU A 93 -1.96 3.65 -9.97
CA LEU A 93 -1.18 3.53 -8.74
C LEU A 93 -0.75 2.10 -8.40
N ARG A 94 -1.14 1.08 -9.18
CA ARG A 94 -0.78 -0.34 -8.94
C ARG A 94 0.69 -0.52 -8.57
N GLY A 95 1.60 -0.10 -9.45
CA GLY A 95 3.03 -0.31 -9.25
C GLY A 95 3.60 0.40 -8.02
N ALA A 96 2.99 1.52 -7.61
CA ALA A 96 3.45 2.28 -6.45
C ALA A 96 3.03 1.60 -5.13
N VAL A 97 1.78 1.14 -5.04
CA VAL A 97 1.28 0.37 -3.87
C VAL A 97 2.11 -0.90 -3.68
N VAL A 98 2.22 -1.72 -4.72
CA VAL A 98 2.93 -3.01 -4.66
C VAL A 98 4.37 -2.80 -4.22
N ARG A 99 5.07 -1.82 -4.81
CA ARG A 99 6.45 -1.51 -4.43
C ARG A 99 6.55 -1.09 -2.96
N VAL A 100 5.71 -0.15 -2.51
CA VAL A 100 5.81 0.35 -1.12
C VAL A 100 5.54 -0.76 -0.12
N VAL A 101 4.53 -1.59 -0.35
CA VAL A 101 4.22 -2.72 0.54
C VAL A 101 5.34 -3.75 0.55
N LEU A 102 5.92 -4.07 -0.60
CA LEU A 102 7.07 -4.98 -0.67
C LEU A 102 8.30 -4.41 0.05
N GLU A 103 8.62 -3.13 -0.11
CA GLU A 103 9.79 -2.52 0.55
C GLU A 103 9.60 -2.36 2.05
N LEU A 104 8.39 -2.02 2.49
CA LEU A 104 8.08 -1.67 3.87
C LEU A 104 7.41 -2.79 4.66
N ARG A 105 7.36 -4.02 4.14
CA ARG A 105 6.74 -5.17 4.82
C ARG A 105 7.26 -5.40 6.25
N CYS A 106 8.53 -5.08 6.53
CA CYS A 106 9.09 -5.13 7.88
C CYS A 106 8.44 -4.12 8.84
N VAL A 107 8.06 -2.93 8.35
CA VAL A 107 7.34 -1.90 9.13
C VAL A 107 5.86 -2.25 9.22
N ILE A 108 5.27 -2.77 8.14
CA ILE A 108 3.86 -3.18 8.13
C ILE A 108 3.62 -4.30 9.16
N ALA A 109 4.59 -5.19 9.37
CA ALA A 109 4.54 -6.19 10.44
C ALA A 109 4.45 -5.57 11.85
N GLU A 110 5.06 -4.40 12.06
CA GLU A 110 4.95 -3.64 13.31
C GLU A 110 3.62 -2.87 13.39
N VAL A 111 3.20 -2.23 12.28
CA VAL A 111 1.88 -1.58 12.17
C VAL A 111 0.75 -2.54 12.52
N ARG A 112 0.86 -3.82 12.17
CA ARG A 112 -0.11 -4.86 12.57
C ARG A 112 -0.32 -4.92 14.08
N ARG A 113 0.73 -4.67 14.88
CA ARG A 113 0.67 -4.72 16.34
C ARG A 113 0.14 -3.42 16.93
N THR A 114 0.56 -2.28 16.39
CA THR A 114 0.26 -0.96 16.95
C THR A 114 -1.04 -0.36 16.42
N GLU A 115 -1.33 -0.57 15.13
CA GLU A 115 -2.47 -0.01 14.40
C GLU A 115 -3.11 -1.08 13.50
N PRO A 116 -3.82 -2.08 14.07
CA PRO A 116 -4.34 -3.21 13.32
C PRO A 116 -5.26 -2.82 12.15
N ARG A 117 -6.02 -1.72 12.29
CA ARG A 117 -6.91 -1.23 11.22
C ARG A 117 -6.14 -0.68 10.01
N ALA A 118 -5.08 0.09 10.25
CA ALA A 118 -4.24 0.59 9.17
C ALA A 118 -3.56 -0.57 8.42
N TRP A 119 -3.02 -1.55 9.17
CA TRP A 119 -2.50 -2.79 8.59
C TRP A 119 -3.55 -3.51 7.73
N GLN A 120 -4.77 -3.63 8.26
CA GLN A 120 -5.91 -4.25 7.61
C GLN A 120 -6.20 -3.62 6.22
N HIS A 121 -6.32 -2.30 6.15
CA HIS A 121 -6.57 -1.61 4.87
C HIS A 121 -5.38 -1.70 3.91
N LEU A 122 -4.15 -1.60 4.42
CA LEU A 122 -2.92 -1.71 3.61
C LEU A 122 -2.79 -3.09 2.97
N VAL A 123 -3.04 -4.15 3.74
CA VAL A 123 -3.03 -5.53 3.22
C VAL A 123 -4.17 -5.72 2.24
N TRP A 124 -5.38 -5.22 2.53
CA TRP A 124 -6.49 -5.25 1.57
C TRP A 124 -6.09 -4.63 0.23
N LEU A 125 -5.62 -3.37 0.24
CA LEU A 125 -5.26 -2.64 -0.97
C LEU A 125 -4.13 -3.35 -1.74
N PHE A 126 -3.13 -3.87 -1.01
CA PHE A 126 -2.05 -4.67 -1.61
C PHE A 126 -2.59 -5.91 -2.30
N LEU A 127 -3.40 -6.72 -1.64
CA LEU A 127 -3.91 -7.97 -2.20
C LEU A 127 -4.72 -7.75 -3.47
N TYR A 128 -5.42 -6.62 -3.56
CA TYR A 128 -6.18 -6.22 -4.74
C TYR A 128 -5.31 -5.74 -5.92
N PHE A 129 -4.04 -5.38 -5.67
CA PHE A 129 -3.17 -4.76 -6.67
C PHE A 129 -2.00 -5.69 -7.06
N ALA A 130 -1.50 -6.45 -6.10
CA ALA A 130 -0.37 -7.37 -6.20
C ALA A 130 -0.71 -8.57 -7.08
N ASP A 131 0.24 -9.11 -7.82
CA ASP A 131 0.03 -10.42 -8.44
C ASP A 131 0.36 -11.59 -7.51
N GLU A 132 0.14 -12.82 -7.98
CA GLU A 132 0.42 -14.02 -7.18
C GLU A 132 1.89 -14.11 -6.74
N SER A 133 2.82 -13.63 -7.58
CA SER A 133 4.25 -13.60 -7.24
C SER A 133 4.55 -12.56 -6.17
N ASP A 134 3.95 -11.37 -6.26
CA ASP A 134 4.04 -10.30 -5.26
C ASP A 134 3.48 -10.77 -3.91
N ILE A 135 2.34 -11.47 -3.91
CA ILE A 135 1.69 -11.98 -2.69
C ILE A 135 2.58 -13.02 -2.03
N ARG A 136 3.04 -14.03 -2.77
CA ARG A 136 3.96 -15.04 -2.22
C ARG A 136 5.21 -14.43 -1.60
N LEU A 137 5.70 -13.34 -2.19
CA LEU A 137 6.87 -12.62 -1.71
C LEU A 137 6.61 -11.87 -0.39
N ALA A 138 5.42 -11.30 -0.21
CA ALA A 138 5.09 -10.43 0.92
C ALA A 138 4.50 -11.17 2.13
N MET A 139 3.73 -12.23 1.91
CA MET A 139 2.91 -12.87 2.96
C MET A 139 3.66 -13.36 4.20
N PRO A 140 4.88 -13.91 4.11
CA PRO A 140 5.62 -14.33 5.30
C PRO A 140 5.81 -13.20 6.33
N ASP A 141 5.91 -11.96 5.85
CA ASP A 141 6.12 -10.78 6.69
C ASP A 141 4.81 -10.09 7.08
N LEU A 142 3.82 -10.07 6.19
CA LEU A 142 2.53 -9.37 6.41
C LEU A 142 1.60 -10.10 7.38
N GLY A 143 1.77 -11.42 7.53
CA GLY A 143 1.04 -12.21 8.50
C GLY A 143 -0.28 -12.78 7.99
N PRO A 144 -1.20 -13.17 8.90
CA PRO A 144 -2.44 -13.80 8.51
C PRO A 144 -3.31 -12.82 7.73
N LYS A 145 -4.30 -13.40 7.07
CA LYS A 145 -5.30 -12.64 6.34
C LYS A 145 -6.06 -11.65 7.25
N PRO A 146 -6.43 -10.46 6.78
CA PRO A 146 -7.36 -9.57 7.47
C PRO A 146 -8.77 -10.17 7.71
N ASP A 147 -9.33 -9.94 8.91
CA ASP A 147 -10.60 -10.52 9.37
C ASP A 147 -11.87 -9.95 8.73
N PHE A 148 -11.80 -8.76 8.11
CA PHE A 148 -12.96 -8.07 7.53
C PHE A 148 -13.16 -8.36 6.04
N LEU A 149 -12.34 -9.23 5.46
CA LEU A 149 -12.53 -9.69 4.09
C LEU A 149 -13.85 -10.46 4.03
N SER A 150 -14.77 -9.98 3.20
CA SER A 150 -16.10 -10.56 2.99
C SER A 150 -16.03 -12.07 2.76
N PRO A 151 -17.12 -12.84 3.00
CA PRO A 151 -17.12 -14.27 2.73
C PRO A 151 -16.66 -14.64 1.31
N GLN A 152 -16.92 -13.78 0.30
CA GLN A 152 -16.34 -13.96 -1.03
C GLN A 152 -14.83 -13.71 -1.04
N GLU A 153 -14.33 -12.61 -0.49
CA GLU A 153 -12.89 -12.36 -0.40
C GLU A 153 -12.17 -13.43 0.42
N THR A 154 -12.84 -14.02 1.42
CA THR A 154 -12.49 -15.19 2.25
C THR A 154 -12.38 -16.46 1.46
N PHE A 155 -13.43 -16.81 0.72
CA PHE A 155 -13.40 -17.93 -0.19
C PHE A 155 -12.28 -17.81 -1.23
N ILE A 156 -12.07 -16.63 -1.83
CA ILE A 156 -11.03 -16.37 -2.85
C ILE A 156 -9.62 -16.62 -2.31
N TRP A 157 -9.38 -16.21 -1.07
CA TRP A 157 -8.12 -16.43 -0.39
C TRP A 157 -7.87 -17.92 -0.08
N GLU A 158 -8.87 -18.60 0.46
CA GLU A 158 -8.78 -19.99 0.92
C GLU A 158 -8.70 -20.99 -0.25
N THR A 159 -9.41 -20.73 -1.35
CA THR A 159 -9.50 -21.67 -2.48
C THR A 159 -8.36 -21.59 -3.48
N ASN A 160 -7.70 -20.43 -3.59
CA ASN A 160 -6.67 -20.22 -4.60
C ASN A 160 -5.25 -20.21 -4.04
N GLY A 161 -5.03 -20.55 -2.76
CA GLY A 161 -3.72 -20.47 -2.11
C GLY A 161 -3.06 -19.08 -2.23
N GLY A 162 -3.86 -18.03 -2.41
CA GLY A 162 -3.40 -16.66 -2.71
C GLY A 162 -3.61 -16.16 -4.16
N ASP A 163 -4.13 -16.94 -5.11
CA ASP A 163 -4.37 -16.47 -6.49
C ASP A 163 -5.77 -15.81 -6.65
N TRP A 164 -5.85 -14.52 -6.31
CA TRP A 164 -7.09 -13.72 -6.26
C TRP A 164 -7.64 -13.27 -7.63
N ARG A 165 -6.91 -13.49 -8.73
CA ARG A 165 -7.21 -12.89 -10.05
C ARG A 165 -8.47 -13.42 -10.74
N ARG A 166 -9.01 -14.57 -10.32
CA ARG A 166 -10.18 -15.19 -10.96
C ARG A 166 -11.53 -14.67 -10.49
N SER A 167 -11.53 -13.77 -9.52
CA SER A 167 -12.69 -13.52 -8.68
C SER A 167 -12.80 -12.07 -8.21
N SER A 168 -12.15 -11.14 -8.92
CA SER A 168 -12.50 -9.72 -8.81
C SER A 168 -14.02 -9.61 -8.90
N PRO A 169 -14.71 -9.09 -7.88
CA PRO A 169 -16.15 -8.99 -7.95
C PRO A 169 -16.49 -8.13 -9.15
N ARG A 170 -17.39 -8.60 -10.00
CA ARG A 170 -18.03 -7.75 -10.99
C ARG A 170 -18.92 -6.79 -10.21
N TRP A 171 -18.34 -5.73 -9.68
CA TRP A 171 -19.10 -4.62 -9.12
C TRP A 171 -19.68 -3.82 -10.30
N PHE A 172 -20.87 -4.23 -10.72
CA PHE A 172 -21.86 -3.43 -11.45
C PHE A 172 -23.21 -3.61 -10.75
#